data_AF-A0A4Y6RAM3-F1
#
_entry.id   AF-A0A4Y6RAM3-F1
#
_cell.length_a   1.000
_cell.length_b   1.000
_cell.length_c   1.000
_cell.angle_alpha   90.00
_cell.angle_beta   90.00
_cell.angle_gamma   90.00
#
_symmetry.space_group_name_H-M   'P 1'
#
loop_
_entity.id
_entity.type
_entity.pdbx_description
1 polymer ?
#
loop_
_entity_poly.entity_id
_entity_poly.type
_entity_poly.pdbx_seq_one_letter_code
_entity_poly.pdbx_strand_id
1 'polypeptide(L)'
;MNTLSKQPFLMKPLLAALLLASLEAQAVGQQVPPNAGSILQQLQPPIPKAAQATAPILEVQPKIDVGMPPSQPFHVSKLRITGNTAFATATLHALIADQEGKNLTLAQLEELAGRITAYYQAHGFPITRAIIPVQSITDGVVIIQVVEAHYDNVRLNNQSEVSDDLLQSFLKPLATGKLIVDDELNHALLLLSDVPGVGVNAVLKPGATTGTSDIDIETRYIPATLANLSLDNYGNRYIGRTRLSGNVNIINPFHAGDTLSANMTTTGEGMNYLRAAYDTLLNGQGTRIGTAYSALRYKLGSTARALDANGTAAVGSLWIRHPLIRTRQYNLYAQLQYEAKTLHDRVDVTGIRTDRQLSNWIASINADYRDSLLAGGMSTGSLSWTSGRTSFDDAAAASDAATARSSGTFSKWNVNLARLQGLTPRDSLYLSFSGQWADRNLDSAEKMAIGGPYTVRAYDIGALSGDTGYAASVEIRHELGRLLSGSWQAQVFIDNAYVKVNRQPWAVTVNSATLSGAGVGLSWVGPDLWRASAAVATRVGAVPALLFRQSSAHAWLLVSKAF
;
A
#
# COMPACT_ATOMS: atom_id res chain seq x y z
N MET A 1 18.21 25.46 51.49
CA MET A 1 16.80 25.66 51.08
C MET A 1 16.79 26.05 49.62
N ASN A 2 16.40 25.13 48.73
CA ASN A 2 15.84 25.45 47.41
C ASN A 2 15.07 24.21 46.92
N THR A 3 13.79 24.43 46.66
CA THR A 3 12.74 23.41 46.55
C THR A 3 12.64 22.84 45.15
N LEU A 4 12.81 21.51 45.04
CA LEU A 4 12.46 20.70 43.88
C LEU A 4 10.92 20.60 43.77
N SER A 5 10.37 21.18 42.72
CA SER A 5 8.97 21.01 42.31
C SER A 5 8.87 19.84 41.32
N LYS A 6 8.31 18.71 41.75
CA LYS A 6 7.89 17.59 40.89
C LYS A 6 6.51 17.92 40.33
N GLN A 7 6.39 18.03 39.00
CA GLN A 7 5.09 18.03 38.32
C GLN A 7 4.58 16.57 38.15
N PRO A 8 3.29 16.29 38.38
CA PRO A 8 2.73 14.97 38.18
C PRO A 8 2.29 14.76 36.72
N PHE A 9 2.73 13.66 36.11
CA PHE A 9 2.17 13.12 34.87
C PHE A 9 0.70 12.75 35.07
N LEU A 10 -0.21 13.59 34.57
CA LEU A 10 -1.65 13.31 34.50
C LEU A 10 -1.97 12.44 33.28
N MET A 11 -1.73 11.14 33.41
CA MET A 11 -2.07 10.11 32.41
C MET A 11 -3.33 9.32 32.84
N LYS A 12 -4.39 10.02 33.27
CA LYS A 12 -5.55 9.39 33.94
C LYS A 12 -6.99 9.63 33.40
N PRO A 13 -7.28 10.24 32.24
CA PRO A 13 -8.63 10.11 31.66
C PRO A 13 -8.78 9.01 30.60
N LEU A 14 -7.69 8.58 29.93
CA LEU A 14 -7.79 7.59 28.82
C LEU A 14 -7.91 6.13 29.29
N LEU A 15 -7.27 5.74 30.40
CA LEU A 15 -7.42 4.40 30.98
C LEU A 15 -8.80 4.20 31.63
N ALA A 16 -9.44 5.26 32.12
CA ALA A 16 -10.74 5.19 32.78
C ALA A 16 -11.89 4.95 31.78
N ALA A 17 -11.78 5.44 30.55
CA ALA A 17 -12.76 5.20 29.49
C ALA A 17 -12.76 3.74 28.98
N LEU A 18 -11.64 3.02 29.10
CA LEU A 18 -11.53 1.59 28.77
C LEU A 18 -12.14 0.67 29.84
N LEU A 19 -12.33 1.16 31.07
CA LEU A 19 -12.85 0.39 32.20
C LEU A 19 -14.38 0.49 32.38
N LEU A 20 -15.06 1.41 31.67
CA LEU A 20 -16.49 1.70 31.85
C LEU A 20 -17.41 1.13 30.76
N ALA A 21 -16.89 0.36 29.80
CA ALA A 21 -17.66 -0.25 28.71
C ALA A 21 -18.08 -1.72 28.95
N SER A 22 -18.02 -2.22 30.18
CA SER A 22 -18.40 -3.60 30.54
C SER A 22 -19.85 -3.71 31.05
N LEU A 23 -20.82 -3.13 30.33
CA LEU A 23 -22.24 -3.42 30.54
C LEU A 23 -22.71 -4.36 29.42
N GLU A 24 -22.45 -5.66 29.59
CA GLU A 24 -22.89 -6.70 28.67
C GLU A 24 -24.28 -7.21 29.06
N ALA A 25 -25.24 -7.10 28.14
CA ALA A 25 -26.43 -7.95 28.14
C ALA A 25 -26.03 -9.32 27.58
N GLN A 26 -26.06 -10.36 28.41
CA GLN A 26 -25.76 -11.72 27.99
C GLN A 26 -26.84 -12.24 27.03
N ALA A 27 -26.44 -12.63 25.82
CA ALA A 27 -27.29 -13.37 24.89
C ALA A 27 -26.61 -14.70 24.51
N VAL A 28 -27.25 -15.80 24.90
CA VAL A 28 -26.82 -17.18 24.63
C VAL A 28 -27.45 -17.67 23.32
N GLY A 29 -26.62 -18.13 22.39
CA GLY A 29 -27.01 -18.77 21.12
C GLY A 29 -25.79 -19.18 20.29
N GLN A 30 -25.75 -20.43 19.80
CA GLN A 30 -24.56 -21.06 19.19
C GLN A 30 -24.26 -20.54 17.77
N GLN A 31 -23.51 -19.44 17.68
CA GLN A 31 -22.68 -19.17 16.50
C GLN A 31 -21.58 -20.25 16.45
N VAL A 32 -21.27 -20.78 15.26
CA VAL A 32 -20.23 -21.80 15.09
C VAL A 32 -18.93 -21.27 15.69
N PRO A 33 -18.37 -21.94 16.72
CA PRO A 33 -17.14 -21.48 17.35
C PRO A 33 -16.02 -21.39 16.30
N PRO A 34 -15.14 -20.37 16.38
CA PRO A 34 -14.05 -20.23 15.43
C PRO A 34 -13.04 -21.38 15.59
N ASN A 35 -12.30 -21.63 14.52
CA ASN A 35 -11.24 -22.62 14.46
C ASN A 35 -9.93 -21.95 13.99
N ALA A 36 -8.84 -22.69 13.90
CA ALA A 36 -7.54 -22.18 13.49
C ALA A 36 -7.61 -21.38 12.18
N GLY A 37 -8.33 -21.89 11.18
CA GLY A 37 -8.46 -21.28 9.87
C GLY A 37 -9.22 -19.94 9.90
N SER A 38 -10.37 -19.90 10.58
CA SER A 38 -11.15 -18.66 10.66
C SER A 38 -10.48 -17.59 11.52
N ILE A 39 -9.69 -17.98 12.53
CA ILE A 39 -8.87 -17.04 13.31
C ILE A 39 -7.73 -16.48 12.47
N LEU A 40 -7.05 -17.30 11.64
CA LEU A 40 -6.04 -16.79 10.71
C LEU A 40 -6.60 -15.73 9.75
N GLN A 41 -7.82 -15.93 9.25
CA GLN A 41 -8.49 -14.95 8.39
C GLN A 41 -8.80 -13.63 9.13
N GLN A 42 -9.13 -13.68 10.43
CA GLN A 42 -9.35 -12.48 11.24
C GLN A 42 -8.07 -11.71 11.56
N LEU A 43 -6.90 -12.36 11.46
CA LEU A 43 -5.58 -11.78 11.72
C LEU A 43 -4.90 -11.25 10.45
N GLN A 44 -5.50 -11.46 9.27
CA GLN A 44 -4.96 -10.87 8.05
C GLN A 44 -4.95 -9.33 8.19
N PRO A 45 -3.81 -8.68 7.91
CA PRO A 45 -3.75 -7.23 8.00
C PRO A 45 -4.76 -6.62 7.02
N PRO A 46 -5.42 -5.51 7.39
CA PRO A 46 -6.22 -4.76 6.44
C PRO A 46 -5.36 -4.32 5.26
N ILE A 47 -6.00 -4.07 4.11
CA ILE A 47 -5.34 -3.62 2.87
C ILE A 47 -4.28 -2.57 3.20
N PRO A 48 -2.99 -2.80 2.85
CA PRO A 48 -1.93 -1.84 3.15
C PRO A 48 -2.27 -0.47 2.56
N LYS A 49 -2.18 0.58 3.39
CA LYS A 49 -2.20 1.95 2.86
C LYS A 49 -0.95 2.12 2.00
N ALA A 50 -1.09 2.59 0.76
CA ALA A 50 0.06 2.83 -0.11
C ALA A 50 1.10 3.69 0.62
N ALA A 51 2.35 3.21 0.65
CA ALA A 51 3.45 3.97 1.22
C ALA A 51 3.56 5.32 0.50
N GLN A 52 3.70 6.40 1.26
CA GLN A 52 4.07 7.69 0.68
C GLN A 52 5.56 7.63 0.40
N ALA A 53 5.93 7.43 -0.86
CA ALA A 53 7.31 7.60 -1.26
C ALA A 53 7.70 9.07 -1.06
N THR A 54 8.78 9.32 -0.32
CA THR A 54 9.46 10.61 -0.34
C THR A 54 9.92 10.85 -1.77
N ALA A 55 9.38 11.88 -2.42
CA ALA A 55 9.82 12.23 -3.76
C ALA A 55 11.31 12.60 -3.70
N PRO A 56 12.16 12.04 -4.58
CA PRO A 56 13.54 12.51 -4.67
C PRO A 56 13.51 13.99 -5.06
N ILE A 57 14.42 14.75 -4.46
CA ILE A 57 14.64 16.14 -4.85
C ILE A 57 15.55 16.09 -6.07
N LEU A 58 15.05 16.55 -7.21
CA LEU A 58 15.84 16.78 -8.42
C LEU A 58 16.06 18.28 -8.56
N GLU A 59 17.28 18.72 -8.33
CA GLU A 59 17.67 20.11 -8.58
C GLU A 59 18.34 20.22 -9.95
N VAL A 60 17.72 20.97 -10.85
CA VAL A 60 18.31 21.38 -12.12
C VAL A 60 18.86 22.79 -11.93
N GLN A 61 20.18 22.96 -11.94
CA GLN A 61 20.76 24.30 -11.85
C GLN A 61 20.54 25.06 -13.17
N PRO A 62 19.90 26.24 -13.14
CA PRO A 62 19.69 27.03 -14.35
C PRO A 62 21.02 27.60 -14.84
N LYS A 63 21.18 27.64 -16.17
CA LYS A 63 22.20 28.47 -16.81
C LYS A 63 21.70 29.92 -16.81
N ILE A 64 22.57 30.87 -16.46
CA ILE A 64 22.26 32.30 -16.36
C ILE A 64 21.77 32.82 -17.73
N ASP A 65 20.56 33.35 -17.77
CA ASP A 65 20.00 34.04 -18.94
C ASP A 65 20.49 35.50 -18.95
N VAL A 66 21.32 35.84 -19.93
CA VAL A 66 21.75 37.21 -20.18
C VAL A 66 20.87 37.75 -21.30
N GLY A 67 19.98 38.70 -20.99
CA GLY A 67 19.08 39.31 -21.98
C GLY A 67 19.84 39.91 -23.17
N MET A 68 19.38 39.62 -24.38
CA MET A 68 20.05 40.01 -25.62
C MET A 68 19.63 41.41 -26.13
N PRO A 69 20.54 42.12 -26.82
CA PRO A 69 20.23 43.41 -27.44
C PRO A 69 19.28 43.26 -28.63
N PRO A 70 18.50 44.32 -28.96
CA PRO A 70 17.61 44.32 -30.13
C PRO A 70 18.40 44.15 -31.44
N SER A 71 17.86 43.37 -32.37
CA SER A 71 18.44 43.10 -33.71
C SER A 71 17.52 43.60 -34.82
N GLN A 72 18.10 44.02 -35.95
CA GLN A 72 17.30 44.36 -37.13
C GLN A 72 16.68 43.10 -37.77
N PRO A 73 15.45 43.17 -38.29
CA PRO A 73 14.82 42.04 -38.97
C PRO A 73 15.53 41.71 -40.29
N PHE A 74 15.63 40.42 -40.62
CA PHE A 74 16.15 39.94 -41.91
C PHE A 74 15.27 38.83 -42.49
N HIS A 75 15.34 38.65 -43.81
CA HIS A 75 14.50 37.68 -44.50
C HIS A 75 14.96 36.24 -44.26
N VAL A 76 14.04 35.40 -43.78
CA VAL A 76 14.27 33.97 -43.55
C VAL A 76 13.53 33.18 -44.62
N SER A 77 14.28 32.60 -45.57
CA SER A 77 13.75 31.78 -46.65
C SER A 77 13.50 30.34 -46.23
N LYS A 78 14.33 29.78 -45.35
CA LYS A 78 14.17 28.39 -44.88
C LYS A 78 14.74 28.18 -43.47
N LEU A 79 14.04 27.36 -42.68
CA LEU A 79 14.45 26.94 -41.35
C LEU A 79 14.94 25.49 -41.41
N ARG A 80 16.20 25.26 -41.05
CA ARG A 80 16.81 23.92 -41.03
C ARG A 80 17.08 23.48 -39.60
N ILE A 81 16.45 22.40 -39.16
CA ILE A 81 16.67 21.82 -37.83
C ILE A 81 17.76 20.74 -37.92
N THR A 82 18.68 20.74 -36.97
CA THR A 82 19.79 19.77 -36.87
C THR A 82 19.95 19.29 -35.42
N GLY A 83 20.59 18.14 -35.21
CA GLY A 83 20.86 17.61 -33.86
C GLY A 83 19.69 16.89 -33.17
N ASN A 84 18.54 16.78 -33.85
CA ASN A 84 17.39 16.03 -33.35
C ASN A 84 17.51 14.54 -33.70
N THR A 85 17.67 13.68 -32.69
CA THR A 85 17.65 12.21 -32.85
C THR A 85 16.42 11.58 -32.22
N ALA A 86 15.85 12.20 -31.18
CA ALA A 86 14.66 11.70 -30.49
C ALA A 86 13.36 11.84 -31.31
N PHE A 87 13.27 12.92 -32.11
CA PHE A 87 12.10 13.20 -32.95
C PHE A 87 12.50 13.39 -34.40
N ALA A 88 11.61 12.98 -35.31
CA ALA A 88 11.80 13.21 -36.73
C ALA A 88 11.81 14.72 -37.05
N THR A 89 12.71 15.14 -37.94
CA THR A 89 12.87 16.56 -38.33
C THR A 89 11.57 17.16 -38.87
N ALA A 90 10.77 16.38 -39.59
CA ALA A 90 9.48 16.82 -40.13
C ALA A 90 8.49 17.22 -39.02
N THR A 91 8.47 16.48 -37.91
CA THR A 91 7.61 16.78 -36.75
C THR A 91 8.00 18.11 -36.10
N LEU A 92 9.30 18.34 -35.91
CA LEU A 92 9.79 19.58 -35.32
C LEU A 92 9.68 20.77 -36.27
N HIS A 93 9.91 20.56 -37.56
CA HIS A 93 9.78 21.60 -38.59
C HIS A 93 8.35 22.11 -38.71
N ALA A 94 7.35 21.23 -38.59
CA ALA A 94 5.94 21.61 -38.59
C ALA A 94 5.57 22.62 -37.48
N LEU A 95 6.33 22.71 -36.38
CA LEU A 95 6.11 23.66 -35.29
C LEU A 95 6.51 25.11 -35.63
N ILE A 96 7.34 25.28 -36.67
CA ILE A 96 7.97 26.56 -37.03
C ILE A 96 7.82 26.92 -38.51
N ALA A 97 7.30 25.99 -39.33
CA ALA A 97 7.18 26.14 -40.78
C ALA A 97 6.34 27.37 -41.19
N ASP A 98 5.40 27.78 -40.34
CA ASP A 98 4.56 28.97 -40.54
C ASP A 98 5.34 30.30 -40.53
N GLN A 99 6.63 30.27 -40.21
CA GLN A 99 7.51 31.45 -40.12
C GLN A 99 8.50 31.56 -41.28
N GLU A 100 8.58 30.56 -42.16
CA GLU A 100 9.38 30.64 -43.39
C GLU A 100 8.79 31.70 -44.34
N GLY A 101 9.66 32.42 -45.06
CA GLY A 101 9.30 33.51 -45.98
C GLY A 101 9.04 34.86 -45.31
N LYS A 102 9.29 35.02 -44.01
CA LYS A 102 9.07 36.27 -43.26
C LYS A 102 10.39 36.98 -42.92
N ASN A 103 10.29 38.26 -42.55
CA ASN A 103 11.39 39.00 -41.95
C ASN A 103 11.36 38.82 -40.43
N LEU A 104 12.39 38.20 -39.87
CA LEU A 104 12.47 37.85 -38.46
C LEU A 104 13.67 38.53 -37.79
N THR A 105 13.52 38.87 -36.52
CA THR A 105 14.61 39.31 -35.63
C THR A 105 15.23 38.10 -34.92
N LEU A 106 16.42 38.28 -34.33
CA LEU A 106 17.05 37.25 -33.50
C LEU A 106 16.15 36.81 -32.33
N ALA A 107 15.44 37.76 -31.71
CA ALA A 107 14.51 37.46 -30.62
C ALA A 107 13.35 36.58 -31.08
N GLN A 108 12.83 36.80 -32.29
CA GLN A 108 11.78 35.95 -32.87
C GLN A 108 12.31 34.56 -33.22
N LEU A 109 13.56 34.44 -33.71
CA LEU A 109 14.18 33.13 -33.96
C LEU A 109 14.41 32.33 -32.67
N GLU A 110 14.80 33.00 -31.59
CA GLU A 110 14.86 32.38 -30.25
C GLU A 110 13.48 31.93 -29.77
N GLU A 111 12.40 32.65 -30.07
CA GLU A 111 11.03 32.18 -29.80
C GLU A 111 10.73 30.85 -30.54
N LEU A 112 11.19 30.71 -31.79
CA LEU A 112 11.04 29.47 -32.57
C LEU A 112 11.85 28.31 -31.98
N ALA A 113 13.08 28.58 -31.55
CA ALA A 113 13.89 27.62 -30.81
C ALA A 113 13.21 27.25 -29.47
N GLY A 114 12.57 28.22 -28.81
CA GLY A 114 11.75 28.03 -27.63
C GLY A 114 10.56 27.09 -27.86
N ARG A 115 9.88 27.16 -29.02
CA ARG A 115 8.79 26.22 -29.37
C ARG A 115 9.28 24.79 -29.51
N ILE A 116 10.42 24.57 -30.16
CA ILE A 116 11.04 23.24 -30.27
C ILE A 116 11.45 22.74 -28.88
N THR A 117 12.07 23.62 -28.07
CA THR A 117 12.46 23.30 -26.68
C THR A 117 11.25 22.88 -25.85
N ALA A 118 10.16 23.64 -25.90
CA ALA A 118 8.92 23.33 -25.19
C ALA A 118 8.31 22.00 -25.65
N TYR A 119 8.40 21.68 -26.95
CA TYR A 119 7.97 20.39 -27.48
C TYR A 119 8.78 19.24 -26.87
N TYR A 120 10.11 19.33 -26.86
CA TYR A 120 10.98 18.33 -26.23
C TYR A 120 10.66 18.14 -24.74
N GLN A 121 10.57 19.24 -24.00
CA GLN A 121 10.30 19.21 -22.55
C GLN A 121 8.92 18.60 -22.24
N ALA A 122 7.90 18.93 -23.03
CA ALA A 122 6.56 18.35 -22.87
C ALA A 122 6.51 16.84 -23.19
N HIS A 123 7.51 16.31 -23.89
CA HIS A 123 7.59 14.89 -24.30
C HIS A 123 8.75 14.16 -23.60
N GLY A 124 9.15 14.59 -22.40
CA GLY A 124 10.03 13.83 -21.50
C GLY A 124 11.53 14.08 -21.68
N PHE A 125 11.93 15.21 -22.28
CA PHE A 125 13.32 15.61 -22.42
C PHE A 125 13.57 16.93 -21.67
N PRO A 126 13.69 16.90 -20.34
CA PRO A 126 13.57 18.07 -19.46
C PRO A 126 14.68 19.11 -19.67
N ILE A 127 15.86 18.65 -20.10
CA ILE A 127 17.07 19.46 -20.19
C ILE A 127 17.57 19.63 -21.63
N THR A 128 16.80 19.17 -22.62
CA THR A 128 17.08 19.42 -24.04
C THR A 128 16.72 20.87 -24.39
N ARG A 129 17.55 21.51 -25.22
CA ARG A 129 17.29 22.87 -25.73
C ARG A 129 17.55 22.94 -27.21
N ALA A 130 16.72 23.69 -27.93
CA ALA A 130 17.06 24.19 -29.25
C ALA A 130 17.67 25.58 -29.12
N ILE A 131 18.71 25.85 -29.89
CA ILE A 131 19.45 27.12 -29.89
C ILE A 131 19.68 27.58 -31.33
N ILE A 132 19.92 28.88 -31.50
CA ILE A 132 20.40 29.45 -32.75
C ILE A 132 21.94 29.58 -32.66
N PRO A 133 22.73 28.67 -33.27
CA PRO A 133 24.17 28.77 -33.22
C PRO A 133 24.66 30.00 -34.01
N VAL A 134 25.84 30.50 -33.63
CA VAL A 134 26.54 31.54 -34.40
C VAL A 134 26.80 31.02 -35.81
N GLN A 135 26.22 31.68 -36.81
CA GLN A 135 26.27 31.28 -38.21
C GLN A 135 26.21 32.49 -39.13
N SER A 136 26.82 32.38 -40.31
CA SER A 136 26.59 33.33 -41.40
C SER A 136 25.33 32.91 -42.16
N ILE A 137 24.31 33.76 -42.14
CA ILE A 137 23.04 33.49 -42.82
C ILE A 137 23.25 33.80 -44.30
N THR A 138 23.34 32.75 -45.10
CA THR A 138 23.53 32.81 -46.55
C THR A 138 22.25 32.32 -47.21
N ASP A 139 21.77 33.01 -48.24
CA ASP A 139 20.53 32.67 -48.97
C ASP A 139 19.27 32.57 -48.09
N GLY A 140 19.24 33.29 -46.96
CA GLY A 140 18.11 33.30 -46.03
C GLY A 140 17.88 31.97 -45.27
N VAL A 141 18.83 31.05 -45.27
CA VAL A 141 18.71 29.77 -44.54
C VAL A 141 19.22 29.92 -43.10
N VAL A 142 18.36 29.65 -42.13
CA VAL A 142 18.70 29.69 -40.70
C VAL A 142 18.73 28.28 -40.14
N ILE A 143 19.83 27.92 -39.48
CA ILE A 143 19.99 26.66 -38.77
C ILE A 143 19.49 26.82 -37.33
N ILE A 144 18.60 25.94 -36.90
CA ILE A 144 18.24 25.74 -35.50
C ILE A 144 18.87 24.42 -35.06
N GLN A 145 19.72 24.47 -34.03
CA GLN A 145 20.40 23.30 -33.52
C GLN A 145 19.73 22.81 -32.24
N VAL A 146 19.25 21.57 -32.24
CA VAL A 146 18.79 20.90 -31.04
C VAL A 146 20.01 20.29 -30.34
N VAL A 147 20.17 20.64 -29.07
CA VAL A 147 21.18 20.12 -28.16
C VAL A 147 20.49 19.14 -27.22
N GLU A 148 20.46 17.89 -27.66
CA GLU A 148 19.98 16.76 -26.87
C GLU A 148 21.00 16.42 -25.79
N ALA A 149 20.54 16.34 -24.53
CA ALA A 149 21.41 16.12 -23.39
C ALA A 149 21.69 14.63 -23.16
N HIS A 150 22.97 14.25 -23.10
CA HIS A 150 23.41 12.88 -22.84
C HIS A 150 24.15 12.78 -21.50
N TYR A 151 24.12 11.61 -20.85
CA TYR A 151 24.89 11.39 -19.64
C TYR A 151 26.40 11.42 -19.96
N ASP A 152 27.16 12.24 -19.25
CA ASP A 152 28.63 12.22 -19.27
C ASP A 152 29.12 11.26 -18.18
N ASN A 153 28.98 11.65 -16.92
CA ASN A 153 29.27 10.80 -15.76
C ASN A 153 28.04 10.58 -14.88
N VAL A 154 27.90 9.37 -14.36
CA VAL A 154 26.91 8.99 -13.35
C VAL A 154 27.66 8.58 -12.10
N ARG A 155 27.61 9.44 -11.07
CA ARG A 155 28.42 9.28 -9.85
C ARG A 155 27.50 9.02 -8.66
N LEU A 156 27.76 7.94 -7.93
CA LEU A 156 27.10 7.63 -6.66
C LEU A 156 28.05 7.96 -5.50
N ASN A 157 27.60 8.81 -4.59
CA ASN A 157 28.23 9.07 -3.31
C ASN A 157 27.35 8.47 -2.21
N ASN A 158 27.73 7.28 -1.73
CA ASN A 158 26.93 6.55 -0.76
C ASN A 158 27.36 6.80 0.69
N GLN A 159 26.48 7.42 1.45
CA GLN A 159 26.57 7.62 2.90
C GLN A 159 25.42 6.90 3.63
N SER A 160 24.77 5.95 2.97
CA SER A 160 23.83 5.02 3.59
C SER A 160 24.57 3.78 4.09
N GLU A 161 23.83 2.93 4.80
CA GLU A 161 24.35 1.62 5.23
C GLU A 161 24.08 0.52 4.20
N VAL A 162 23.50 0.82 3.03
CA VAL A 162 23.25 -0.17 1.98
C VAL A 162 24.52 -0.33 1.13
N SER A 163 24.79 -1.53 0.63
CA SER A 163 25.94 -1.79 -0.25
C SER A 163 25.97 -0.93 -1.52
N ASP A 164 27.17 -0.44 -1.86
CA ASP A 164 27.41 0.36 -3.08
C ASP A 164 27.00 -0.41 -4.34
N ASP A 165 27.39 -1.67 -4.46
CA ASP A 165 27.07 -2.50 -5.63
C ASP A 165 25.57 -2.61 -5.89
N LEU A 166 24.77 -2.72 -4.82
CA LEU A 166 23.33 -2.76 -4.93
C LEU A 166 22.78 -1.42 -5.40
N LEU A 167 23.20 -0.31 -4.77
CA LEU A 167 22.72 1.03 -5.14
C LEU A 167 23.15 1.42 -6.57
N GLN A 168 24.38 1.11 -6.97
CA GLN A 168 24.85 1.29 -8.34
C GLN A 168 24.04 0.47 -9.35
N SER A 169 23.52 -0.69 -8.95
CA SER A 169 22.72 -1.51 -9.86
C SER A 169 21.42 -0.83 -10.31
N PHE A 170 20.87 0.11 -9.51
CA PHE A 170 19.71 0.94 -9.89
C PHE A 170 20.05 1.99 -10.93
N LEU A 171 21.32 2.40 -11.00
CA LEU A 171 21.80 3.44 -11.90
C LEU A 171 22.28 2.90 -13.25
N LYS A 172 22.38 1.57 -13.42
CA LYS A 172 22.77 0.93 -14.69
C LYS A 172 21.99 1.40 -15.93
N PRO A 173 20.67 1.71 -15.86
CA PRO A 173 19.96 2.30 -16.99
C PRO A 173 20.54 3.66 -17.41
N LEU A 174 21.02 4.46 -16.46
CA LEU A 174 21.61 5.79 -16.67
C LEU A 174 23.09 5.67 -17.09
N ALA A 175 23.35 5.11 -18.26
CA ALA A 175 24.71 4.89 -18.75
C ALA A 175 25.28 6.10 -19.50
N THR A 176 26.59 6.33 -19.40
CA THR A 176 27.32 7.33 -20.19
C THR A 176 27.00 7.22 -21.68
N GLY A 177 26.78 8.37 -22.33
CA GLY A 177 26.44 8.49 -23.74
C GLY A 177 24.97 8.23 -24.06
N LYS A 178 24.14 7.79 -23.11
CA LYS A 178 22.69 7.71 -23.32
C LYS A 178 22.02 9.08 -23.20
N LEU A 179 20.96 9.24 -23.98
CA LEU A 179 20.07 10.40 -23.93
C LEU A 179 19.35 10.47 -22.57
N ILE A 180 19.26 11.66 -22.01
CA ILE A 180 18.61 11.90 -20.71
C ILE A 180 17.11 12.05 -20.94
N VAL A 181 16.36 11.04 -20.51
CA VAL A 181 14.89 10.97 -20.59
C VAL A 181 14.30 10.98 -19.19
N ASP A 182 13.25 11.79 -18.98
CA ASP A 182 12.58 11.94 -17.69
C ASP A 182 12.08 10.61 -17.12
N ASP A 183 11.47 9.76 -17.94
CA ASP A 183 10.89 8.50 -17.46
C ASP A 183 11.96 7.55 -16.91
N GLU A 184 13.08 7.36 -17.62
CA GLU A 184 14.17 6.48 -17.19
C GLU A 184 14.89 7.03 -15.95
N LEU A 185 15.16 8.34 -15.92
CA LEU A 185 15.78 9.02 -14.78
C LEU A 185 14.89 8.95 -13.54
N ASN A 186 13.64 9.38 -13.66
CA ASN A 186 12.70 9.39 -12.54
C ASN A 186 12.43 7.98 -12.03
N HIS A 187 12.30 6.99 -12.93
CA HIS A 187 12.13 5.60 -12.54
C HIS A 187 13.31 5.10 -11.70
N ALA A 188 14.55 5.29 -12.16
CA ALA A 188 15.76 4.89 -11.43
C ALA A 188 15.85 5.57 -10.05
N LEU A 189 15.60 6.88 -9.99
CA LEU A 189 15.63 7.62 -8.72
C LEU A 189 14.50 7.22 -7.77
N LEU A 190 13.32 6.91 -8.29
CA LEU A 190 12.18 6.43 -7.48
C LEU A 190 12.47 5.04 -6.91
N LEU A 191 12.99 4.11 -7.72
CA LEU A 191 13.39 2.78 -7.24
C LEU A 191 14.50 2.87 -6.20
N LEU A 192 15.48 3.75 -6.38
CA LEU A 192 16.53 4.00 -5.40
C LEU A 192 15.96 4.59 -4.09
N SER A 193 14.95 5.45 -4.19
CA SER A 193 14.25 6.03 -3.03
C SER A 193 13.31 5.03 -2.33
N ASP A 194 12.95 3.94 -3.00
CA ASP A 194 12.17 2.84 -2.40
C ASP A 194 13.06 1.89 -1.58
N VAL A 195 14.39 2.03 -1.63
CA VAL A 195 15.31 1.23 -0.81
C VAL A 195 15.15 1.63 0.67
N PRO A 196 14.73 0.70 1.55
CA PRO A 196 14.53 1.00 2.96
C PRO A 196 15.80 1.54 3.63
N GLY A 197 15.64 2.63 4.38
CA GLY A 197 16.74 3.27 5.10
C GLY A 197 17.63 4.19 4.24
N VAL A 198 17.27 4.41 2.97
CA VAL A 198 18.03 5.25 2.04
C VAL A 198 17.26 6.52 1.70
N GLY A 199 17.89 7.67 1.93
CA GLY A 199 17.46 8.96 1.39
C GLY A 199 18.26 9.29 0.14
N VAL A 200 17.59 9.74 -0.93
CA VAL A 200 18.22 10.05 -2.21
C VAL A 200 18.14 11.55 -2.48
N ASN A 201 19.27 12.13 -2.88
CA ASN A 201 19.37 13.47 -3.45
C ASN A 201 20.11 13.36 -4.80
N ALA A 202 19.56 13.93 -5.87
CA ALA A 202 20.16 13.86 -7.20
C ALA A 202 20.31 15.26 -7.80
N VAL A 203 21.51 15.55 -8.30
CA VAL A 203 21.84 16.85 -8.89
C VAL A 203 22.37 16.65 -10.30
N LEU A 204 21.74 17.31 -11.27
CA LEU A 204 22.22 17.38 -12.65
C LEU A 204 23.10 18.61 -12.84
N LYS A 205 24.30 18.41 -13.39
CA LYS A 205 25.30 19.45 -13.64
C LYS A 205 25.76 19.42 -15.10
N PRO A 206 26.18 20.55 -15.68
CA PRO A 206 26.80 20.55 -17.01
C PRO A 206 28.00 19.60 -17.07
N GLY A 207 28.07 18.77 -18.12
CA GLY A 207 29.18 17.86 -18.38
C GLY A 207 30.39 18.55 -19.02
N ALA A 208 31.41 17.77 -19.36
CA ALA A 208 32.66 18.28 -19.95
C ALA A 208 32.48 18.79 -21.39
N THR A 209 31.47 18.30 -22.11
CA THR A 209 31.19 18.67 -23.50
C THR A 209 29.76 19.20 -23.68
N THR A 210 29.57 20.09 -24.65
CA THR A 210 28.24 20.65 -24.97
C THR A 210 27.26 19.53 -25.31
N GLY A 211 26.06 19.56 -24.72
CA GLY A 211 25.06 18.51 -24.89
C GLY A 211 25.29 17.31 -23.98
N THR A 212 26.17 17.41 -23.00
CA THR A 212 26.34 16.37 -21.97
C THR A 212 26.09 16.92 -20.56
N SER A 213 25.69 16.04 -19.64
CA SER A 213 25.42 16.37 -18.25
C SER A 213 25.92 15.27 -17.32
N ASP A 214 26.54 15.69 -16.22
CA ASP A 214 26.86 14.82 -15.10
C ASP A 214 25.65 14.70 -14.18
N ILE A 215 25.43 13.51 -13.62
CA ILE A 215 24.49 13.30 -12.52
C ILE A 215 25.26 12.83 -11.29
N ASP A 216 25.14 13.61 -10.22
CA ASP A 216 25.66 13.26 -8.90
C ASP A 216 24.48 12.80 -8.03
N ILE A 217 24.53 11.54 -7.59
CA ILE A 217 23.55 10.94 -6.70
C ILE A 217 24.19 10.78 -5.32
N GLU A 218 23.60 11.44 -4.33
CA GLU A 218 23.98 11.31 -2.93
C GLU A 218 22.94 10.47 -2.19
N THR A 219 23.39 9.39 -1.55
CA THR A 219 22.54 8.59 -0.68
C THR A 219 22.94 8.78 0.77
N ARG A 220 21.96 8.90 1.68
CA ARG A 220 22.19 9.04 3.12
C ARG A 220 21.37 8.06 3.92
N TYR A 221 21.86 7.68 5.09
CA TYR A 221 21.08 6.90 6.05
C TYR A 221 19.85 7.69 6.54
N ILE A 222 18.66 7.07 6.46
CA ILE A 222 17.44 7.55 7.10
C ILE A 222 17.06 6.56 8.20
N PRO A 223 17.06 6.98 9.49
CA PRO A 223 16.60 6.13 10.58
C PRO A 223 15.15 5.69 10.34
N ALA A 224 14.93 4.38 10.28
CA ALA A 224 13.62 3.83 9.97
C ALA A 224 13.27 2.59 10.80
N THR A 225 13.87 2.42 11.99
CA THR A 225 13.36 1.41 12.93
C THR A 225 11.99 1.85 13.38
N LEU A 226 10.97 1.21 12.84
CA LEU A 226 9.58 1.46 13.16
C LEU A 226 9.12 0.32 14.04
N ALA A 227 8.93 0.61 15.32
CA ALA A 227 8.18 -0.26 16.19
C ALA A 227 6.81 0.37 16.49
N ASN A 228 5.78 -0.43 16.62
CA ASN A 228 4.51 0.03 17.14
C ASN A 228 3.93 -0.97 18.12
N LEU A 229 3.26 -0.44 19.13
CA LEU A 229 2.47 -1.20 20.08
C LEU A 229 1.05 -0.67 20.08
N SER A 230 0.06 -1.55 20.08
CA SER A 230 -1.35 -1.18 20.09
C SER A 230 -2.17 -2.06 21.02
N LEU A 231 -3.12 -1.44 21.71
CA LEU A 231 -4.16 -2.10 22.48
C LEU A 231 -5.50 -1.78 21.81
N ASP A 232 -6.24 -2.82 21.46
CA ASP A 232 -7.56 -2.69 20.83
C ASP A 232 -8.56 -3.70 21.39
N ASN A 233 -9.84 -3.53 21.06
CA ASN A 233 -10.89 -4.50 21.36
C ASN A 233 -11.37 -5.27 20.12
N TYR A 234 -10.50 -5.47 19.13
CA TYR A 234 -10.84 -6.01 17.81
C TYR A 234 -10.81 -7.56 17.79
N GLY A 235 -10.75 -8.20 18.96
CA GLY A 235 -10.90 -9.65 19.10
C GLY A 235 -12.36 -10.08 19.19
N ASN A 236 -12.61 -11.38 19.07
CA ASN A 236 -13.95 -11.95 19.24
C ASN A 236 -14.18 -12.52 20.64
N ARG A 237 -15.45 -12.79 20.98
CA ARG A 237 -15.84 -13.30 22.30
C ARG A 237 -15.25 -14.67 22.68
N TYR A 238 -14.86 -15.48 21.71
CA TYR A 238 -14.36 -16.84 21.97
C TYR A 238 -12.87 -16.87 22.28
N ILE A 239 -12.08 -15.97 21.68
CA ILE A 239 -10.63 -15.91 21.90
C ILE A 239 -10.19 -14.68 22.69
N GLY A 240 -11.12 -13.87 23.19
CA GLY A 240 -10.85 -12.63 23.92
C GLY A 240 -10.96 -11.40 23.02
N ARG A 241 -11.69 -10.38 23.51
CA ARG A 241 -11.96 -9.14 22.75
C ARG A 241 -10.76 -8.19 22.77
N THR A 242 -10.11 -8.05 23.92
CA THR A 242 -8.95 -7.17 24.08
C THR A 242 -7.71 -7.81 23.48
N ARG A 243 -7.09 -7.14 22.52
CA ARG A 243 -5.84 -7.58 21.88
C ARG A 243 -4.72 -6.60 22.14
N LEU A 244 -3.56 -7.13 22.52
CA LEU A 244 -2.29 -6.43 22.45
C LEU A 244 -1.58 -6.85 21.17
N SER A 245 -1.24 -5.90 20.31
CA SER A 245 -0.47 -6.15 19.09
C SER A 245 0.82 -5.33 19.07
N GLY A 246 1.88 -5.92 18.55
CA GLY A 246 3.16 -5.24 18.38
C GLY A 246 3.79 -5.58 17.03
N ASN A 247 4.43 -4.61 16.41
CA ASN A 247 5.29 -4.84 15.24
C ASN A 247 6.63 -4.13 15.43
N VAL A 248 7.69 -4.75 14.92
CA VAL A 248 9.05 -4.22 14.89
C VAL A 248 9.59 -4.48 13.50
N ASN A 249 10.18 -3.46 12.88
CA ASN A 249 10.89 -3.56 11.61
C ASN A 249 12.34 -3.14 11.83
N ILE A 250 13.27 -4.05 11.54
CA ILE A 250 14.70 -3.80 11.48
C ILE A 250 15.04 -3.60 10.01
N ILE A 251 15.51 -2.40 9.69
CA ILE A 251 15.80 -1.98 8.33
C ILE A 251 17.26 -2.24 8.04
N ASN A 252 17.51 -2.83 6.87
CA ASN A 252 18.82 -3.10 6.30
C ASN A 252 19.80 -3.90 7.21
N PRO A 253 19.37 -4.95 7.94
CA PRO A 253 20.26 -5.69 8.84
C PRO A 253 21.43 -6.38 8.15
N PHE A 254 21.34 -6.68 6.85
CA PHE A 254 22.41 -7.32 6.07
C PHE A 254 23.00 -6.41 4.98
N HIS A 255 22.78 -5.10 5.04
CA HIS A 255 23.30 -4.13 4.07
C HIS A 255 22.81 -4.37 2.61
N ALA A 256 21.68 -5.07 2.45
CA ALA A 256 21.11 -5.48 1.17
C ALA A 256 19.80 -4.72 0.82
N GLY A 257 19.55 -3.57 1.46
CA GLY A 257 18.28 -2.86 1.33
C GLY A 257 17.09 -3.71 1.81
N ASP A 258 17.36 -4.56 2.78
CA ASP A 258 16.49 -5.61 3.29
C ASP A 258 15.65 -5.13 4.49
N THR A 259 14.67 -5.91 4.88
CA THR A 259 13.82 -5.63 6.04
C THR A 259 13.49 -6.92 6.75
N LEU A 260 13.85 -6.98 8.03
CA LEU A 260 13.42 -8.03 8.94
C LEU A 260 12.28 -7.48 9.79
N SER A 261 11.12 -8.14 9.77
CA SER A 261 9.94 -7.72 10.51
C SER A 261 9.41 -8.82 11.41
N ALA A 262 8.95 -8.43 12.58
CA ALA A 262 8.22 -9.29 13.51
C ALA A 262 6.86 -8.64 13.83
N ASN A 263 5.80 -9.44 13.86
CA ASN A 263 4.46 -9.01 14.20
C ASN A 263 3.90 -9.99 15.23
N MET A 264 3.35 -9.48 16.33
CA MET A 264 2.72 -10.29 17.35
C MET A 264 1.33 -9.76 17.68
N THR A 265 0.42 -10.67 18.02
CA THR A 265 -0.90 -10.33 18.57
C THR A 265 -1.26 -11.35 19.63
N THR A 266 -1.71 -10.89 20.79
CA THR A 266 -2.16 -11.74 21.89
C THR A 266 -3.43 -11.20 22.54
N THR A 267 -4.29 -12.11 23.00
CA THR A 267 -5.44 -11.83 23.86
C THR A 267 -5.26 -12.45 25.25
N GLY A 268 -4.03 -12.83 25.60
CA GLY A 268 -3.70 -13.60 26.81
C GLY A 268 -3.86 -15.10 26.58
N GLU A 269 -4.66 -15.76 27.41
CA GLU A 269 -4.88 -17.22 27.34
C GLU A 269 -5.69 -17.66 26.11
N GLY A 270 -6.46 -16.75 25.49
CA GLY A 270 -7.37 -17.09 24.39
C GLY A 270 -6.67 -17.30 23.05
N MET A 271 -5.70 -16.47 22.70
CA MET A 271 -4.98 -16.54 21.43
C MET A 271 -3.61 -15.86 21.50
N ASN A 272 -2.62 -16.49 20.86
CA ASN A 272 -1.28 -15.95 20.66
C ASN A 272 -0.84 -16.20 19.20
N TYR A 273 -0.40 -15.14 18.54
CA TYR A 273 0.05 -15.13 17.15
C TYR A 273 1.40 -14.42 17.02
N LEU A 274 2.30 -15.01 16.26
CA LEU A 274 3.60 -14.42 15.90
C LEU A 274 3.85 -14.63 14.41
N ARG A 275 4.39 -13.62 13.73
CA ARG A 275 4.89 -13.71 12.35
C ARG A 275 6.25 -13.02 12.25
N ALA A 276 7.24 -13.75 11.76
CA ALA A 276 8.54 -13.20 11.37
C ALA A 276 8.65 -13.22 9.84
N ALA A 277 9.22 -12.18 9.24
CA ALA A 277 9.40 -12.08 7.80
C ALA A 277 10.67 -11.34 7.43
N TYR A 278 11.34 -11.83 6.39
CA TYR A 278 12.52 -11.23 5.79
C TYR A 278 12.25 -10.92 4.32
N ASP A 279 12.55 -9.70 3.87
CA ASP A 279 12.36 -9.25 2.50
C ASP A 279 13.60 -8.48 2.04
N THR A 280 14.13 -8.80 0.86
CA THR A 280 15.39 -8.24 0.34
C THR A 280 15.29 -7.93 -1.15
N LEU A 281 16.13 -7.01 -1.62
CA LEU A 281 16.24 -6.66 -3.03
C LEU A 281 17.09 -7.70 -3.77
N LEU A 282 16.58 -8.17 -4.90
CA LEU A 282 17.30 -9.08 -5.80
C LEU A 282 18.16 -8.32 -6.82
N ASN A 283 17.76 -7.10 -7.19
CA ASN A 283 18.41 -6.32 -8.24
C ASN A 283 18.03 -4.83 -8.17
N GLY A 284 18.72 -4.01 -8.96
CA GLY A 284 18.44 -2.58 -9.14
C GLY A 284 17.20 -2.24 -9.98
N GLN A 285 16.38 -3.23 -10.34
CA GLN A 285 15.08 -3.02 -10.98
C GLN A 285 13.94 -3.09 -9.94
N GLY A 286 14.27 -2.97 -8.65
CA GLY A 286 13.31 -2.99 -7.55
C GLY A 286 12.66 -4.35 -7.27
N THR A 287 13.18 -5.43 -7.88
CA THR A 287 12.64 -6.78 -7.63
C THR A 287 12.97 -7.20 -6.21
N ARG A 288 11.96 -7.66 -5.47
CA ARG A 288 12.08 -8.13 -4.09
C ARG A 288 11.74 -9.60 -3.97
N ILE A 289 12.49 -10.30 -3.12
CA ILE A 289 12.15 -11.65 -2.67
C ILE A 289 11.99 -11.62 -1.17
N GLY A 290 11.05 -12.39 -0.65
CA GLY A 290 10.91 -12.49 0.79
C GLY A 290 10.29 -13.80 1.24
N THR A 291 10.48 -14.09 2.51
CA THR A 291 9.95 -15.26 3.18
C THR A 291 9.38 -14.88 4.53
N ALA A 292 8.38 -15.63 4.97
CA ALA A 292 7.78 -15.46 6.29
C ALA A 292 7.40 -16.78 6.91
N TYR A 293 7.38 -16.78 8.23
CA TYR A 293 6.80 -17.86 9.02
C TYR A 293 5.88 -17.25 10.06
N SER A 294 4.66 -17.78 10.18
CA SER A 294 3.74 -17.43 11.25
C SER A 294 3.24 -18.66 12.00
N ALA A 295 2.97 -18.45 13.29
CA ALA A 295 2.45 -19.47 14.18
C ALA A 295 1.32 -18.87 15.03
N LEU A 296 0.25 -19.64 15.18
CA LEU A 296 -0.94 -19.34 15.94
C LEU A 296 -1.20 -20.46 16.95
N ARG A 297 -1.58 -20.10 18.17
CA ARG A 297 -2.22 -21.00 19.13
C ARG A 297 -3.45 -20.33 19.70
N TYR A 298 -4.53 -21.07 19.86
CA TYR A 298 -5.74 -20.56 20.49
C TYR A 298 -6.40 -21.60 21.41
N LYS A 299 -7.21 -21.09 22.34
CA LYS A 299 -8.11 -21.87 23.19
C LYS A 299 -9.44 -21.13 23.32
N LEU A 300 -10.55 -21.81 23.06
CA LEU A 300 -11.87 -21.19 23.09
C LEU A 300 -12.40 -21.03 24.52
N GLY A 301 -12.83 -19.81 24.83
CA GLY A 301 -13.56 -19.46 26.05
C GLY A 301 -15.04 -19.22 25.81
N SER A 302 -15.65 -18.41 26.68
CA SER A 302 -17.07 -18.04 26.62
C SER A 302 -17.98 -19.29 26.58
N THR A 303 -19.04 -19.27 25.76
CA THR A 303 -19.99 -20.38 25.61
C THR A 303 -19.37 -21.66 25.04
N ALA A 304 -18.18 -21.58 24.44
CA ALA A 304 -17.42 -22.74 23.95
C ALA A 304 -16.42 -23.30 24.96
N ARG A 305 -16.28 -22.69 26.16
CA ARG A 305 -15.35 -23.16 27.21
C ARG A 305 -15.62 -24.60 27.62
N ALA A 306 -16.90 -25.00 27.63
CA ALA A 306 -17.32 -26.36 27.98
C ALA A 306 -16.88 -27.43 26.96
N LEU A 307 -16.43 -27.04 25.76
CA LEU A 307 -15.91 -27.95 24.73
C LEU A 307 -14.40 -28.23 24.90
N ASP A 308 -13.71 -27.43 25.72
CA ASP A 308 -12.25 -27.38 25.84
C ASP A 308 -11.53 -27.36 24.47
N ALA A 309 -12.14 -26.64 23.51
CA ALA A 309 -11.66 -26.61 22.14
C ALA A 309 -10.44 -25.70 21.98
N ASN A 310 -9.41 -26.19 21.29
CA ASN A 310 -8.15 -25.51 21.08
C ASN A 310 -7.52 -25.92 19.74
N GLY A 311 -6.50 -25.18 19.31
CA GLY A 311 -5.82 -25.51 18.07
C GLY A 311 -4.59 -24.68 17.79
N THR A 312 -3.92 -25.04 16.72
CA THR A 312 -2.71 -24.38 16.22
C THR A 312 -2.77 -24.19 14.71
N ALA A 313 -2.10 -23.15 14.23
CA ALA A 313 -1.80 -23.02 12.81
C ALA A 313 -0.36 -22.58 12.59
N ALA A 314 0.27 -23.07 11.53
CA ALA A 314 1.55 -22.60 11.04
C ALA A 314 1.44 -22.27 9.55
N VAL A 315 2.05 -21.16 9.13
CA VAL A 315 2.08 -20.74 7.72
C VAL A 315 3.51 -20.38 7.33
N GLY A 316 4.06 -21.10 6.35
CA GLY A 316 5.28 -20.72 5.65
C GLY A 316 4.95 -20.01 4.34
N SER A 317 5.62 -18.91 4.05
CA SER A 317 5.40 -18.13 2.82
C SER A 317 6.73 -17.83 2.13
N LEU A 318 6.70 -17.84 0.80
CA LEU A 318 7.76 -17.34 -0.08
C LEU A 318 7.12 -16.48 -1.15
N TRP A 319 7.66 -15.30 -1.43
CA TRP A 319 7.15 -14.42 -2.48
C TRP A 319 8.28 -13.77 -3.27
N ILE A 320 7.96 -13.44 -4.52
CA ILE A 320 8.72 -12.52 -5.36
C ILE A 320 7.79 -11.42 -5.84
N ARG A 321 8.24 -10.16 -5.78
CA ARG A 321 7.49 -8.98 -6.20
C ARG A 321 8.35 -8.11 -7.10
N HIS A 322 7.77 -7.62 -8.19
CA HIS A 322 8.45 -6.77 -9.16
C HIS A 322 7.60 -5.54 -9.49
N PRO A 323 8.15 -4.31 -9.43
CA PRO A 323 7.47 -3.11 -9.93
C PRO A 323 7.41 -3.16 -11.45
N LEU A 324 6.21 -3.32 -12.01
CA LEU A 324 5.98 -3.23 -13.46
C LEU A 324 5.98 -1.77 -13.92
N ILE A 325 5.41 -0.88 -13.10
CA ILE A 325 5.35 0.56 -13.35
C ILE A 325 5.64 1.25 -12.03
N ARG A 326 6.59 2.19 -12.04
CA ARG A 326 6.91 3.03 -10.89
C ARG A 326 7.06 4.47 -11.33
N THR A 327 6.10 5.31 -10.95
CA THR A 327 6.09 6.75 -11.22
C THR A 327 5.66 7.51 -9.96
N ARG A 328 5.60 8.84 -10.01
CA ARG A 328 5.12 9.64 -8.87
C ARG A 328 3.60 9.49 -8.63
N GLN A 329 2.84 9.28 -9.71
CA GLN A 329 1.37 9.31 -9.67
C GLN A 329 0.75 7.92 -9.78
N TYR A 330 1.31 7.02 -10.58
CA TYR A 330 0.78 5.68 -10.82
C TYR A 330 1.85 4.60 -10.64
N ASN A 331 1.53 3.58 -9.87
CA ASN A 331 2.41 2.44 -9.64
C ASN A 331 1.66 1.13 -9.82
N LEU A 332 2.37 0.12 -10.31
CA LEU A 332 1.86 -1.22 -10.57
C LEU A 332 2.92 -2.25 -10.18
N TYR A 333 2.56 -3.21 -9.34
CA TYR A 333 3.43 -4.27 -8.86
C TYR A 333 2.81 -5.63 -9.17
N ALA A 334 3.62 -6.53 -9.72
CA ALA A 334 3.26 -7.95 -9.83
C ALA A 334 3.92 -8.74 -8.70
N GLN A 335 3.19 -9.70 -8.15
CA GLN A 335 3.72 -10.60 -7.12
C GLN A 335 3.23 -12.03 -7.34
N LEU A 336 4.17 -12.97 -7.20
CA LEU A 336 3.89 -14.40 -7.12
C LEU A 336 4.29 -14.88 -5.73
N GLN A 337 3.42 -15.65 -5.09
CA GLN A 337 3.61 -16.14 -3.72
C GLN A 337 3.18 -17.60 -3.61
N TYR A 338 3.95 -18.35 -2.83
CA TYR A 338 3.60 -19.70 -2.39
C TYR A 338 3.37 -19.68 -0.88
N GLU A 339 2.28 -20.32 -0.43
CA GLU A 339 2.00 -20.55 0.99
C GLU A 339 1.81 -22.03 1.27
N ALA A 340 2.42 -22.52 2.35
CA ALA A 340 2.14 -23.83 2.94
C ALA A 340 1.55 -23.62 4.34
N LYS A 341 0.39 -24.22 4.61
CA LYS A 341 -0.35 -24.08 5.87
C LYS A 341 -0.55 -25.44 6.50
N THR A 342 -0.36 -25.51 7.81
CA THR A 342 -0.70 -26.68 8.62
C THR A 342 -1.59 -26.21 9.76
N LEU A 343 -2.76 -26.82 9.90
CA LEU A 343 -3.75 -26.47 10.92
C LEU A 343 -4.14 -27.73 11.69
N HIS A 344 -4.18 -27.60 13.02
CA HIS A 344 -4.63 -28.66 13.91
C HIS A 344 -5.70 -28.08 14.83
N ASP A 345 -6.88 -28.67 14.83
CA ASP A 345 -7.97 -28.30 15.72
C ASP A 345 -8.40 -29.51 16.54
N ARG A 346 -8.70 -29.28 17.81
CA ARG A 346 -9.12 -30.31 18.75
C ARG A 346 -10.28 -29.83 19.61
N VAL A 347 -11.23 -30.74 19.83
CA VAL A 347 -12.29 -30.60 20.83
C VAL A 347 -12.07 -31.70 21.86
N ASP A 348 -11.39 -31.37 22.96
CA ASP A 348 -10.91 -32.37 23.93
C ASP A 348 -12.05 -33.16 24.58
N VAL A 349 -13.21 -32.53 24.81
CA VAL A 349 -14.37 -33.19 25.44
C VAL A 349 -14.98 -34.31 24.58
N THR A 350 -14.93 -34.18 23.25
CA THR A 350 -15.44 -35.20 22.32
C THR A 350 -14.33 -36.03 21.67
N GLY A 351 -13.06 -35.71 21.93
CA GLY A 351 -11.91 -36.32 21.27
C GLY A 351 -11.83 -36.05 19.77
N ILE A 352 -12.60 -35.09 19.25
CA ILE A 352 -12.60 -34.76 17.81
C ILE A 352 -11.31 -34.03 17.47
N ARG A 353 -10.65 -34.51 16.41
CA ARG A 353 -9.45 -33.90 15.81
C ARG A 353 -9.75 -33.54 14.35
N THR A 354 -9.21 -32.42 13.90
CA THR A 354 -9.25 -32.01 12.50
C THR A 354 -7.91 -31.42 12.11
N ASP A 355 -7.14 -32.23 11.41
CA ASP A 355 -5.82 -31.89 10.88
C ASP A 355 -5.90 -31.61 9.39
N ARG A 356 -5.36 -30.46 8.99
CA ARG A 356 -5.47 -29.96 7.62
C ARG A 356 -4.14 -29.42 7.13
N GLN A 357 -3.87 -29.68 5.85
CA GLN A 357 -2.77 -29.08 5.12
C GLN A 357 -3.31 -28.32 3.92
N LEU A 358 -2.78 -27.12 3.69
CA LEU A 358 -3.11 -26.34 2.50
C LEU A 358 -1.83 -25.88 1.81
N SER A 359 -1.86 -25.86 0.48
CA SER A 359 -0.80 -25.28 -0.34
C SER A 359 -1.42 -24.33 -1.37
N ASN A 360 -0.98 -23.08 -1.41
CA ASN A 360 -1.54 -22.05 -2.28
C ASN A 360 -0.45 -21.43 -3.16
N TRP A 361 -0.72 -21.36 -4.46
CA TRP A 361 -0.05 -20.43 -5.37
C TRP A 361 -0.93 -19.21 -5.56
N ILE A 362 -0.38 -18.03 -5.29
CA ILE A 362 -1.08 -16.75 -5.33
C ILE A 362 -0.36 -15.83 -6.33
N ALA A 363 -1.04 -15.46 -7.41
CA ALA A 363 -0.60 -14.43 -8.33
C ALA A 363 -1.40 -13.15 -8.08
N SER A 364 -0.73 -12.01 -7.94
CA SER A 364 -1.39 -10.74 -7.64
C SER A 364 -0.80 -9.56 -8.40
N ILE A 365 -1.68 -8.61 -8.71
CA ILE A 365 -1.35 -7.29 -9.21
C ILE A 365 -1.84 -6.26 -8.20
N ASN A 366 -0.97 -5.34 -7.81
CA ASN A 366 -1.25 -4.26 -6.87
C ASN A 366 -0.98 -2.93 -7.55
N ALA A 367 -1.90 -1.97 -7.42
CA ALA A 367 -1.79 -0.66 -8.03
C ALA A 367 -2.11 0.44 -7.03
N ASP A 368 -1.42 1.57 -7.15
CA ASP A 368 -1.82 2.82 -6.53
C ASP A 368 -1.79 3.96 -7.53
N TYR A 369 -2.73 4.89 -7.37
CA TYR A 369 -2.91 6.05 -8.23
C TYR A 369 -3.18 7.29 -7.39
N ARG A 370 -2.50 8.40 -7.69
CA ARG A 370 -2.67 9.70 -7.06
C ARG A 370 -3.08 10.72 -8.10
N ASP A 371 -4.10 11.50 -7.78
CA ASP A 371 -4.63 12.55 -8.63
C ASP A 371 -4.86 13.85 -7.87
N SER A 372 -5.07 14.94 -8.60
CA SER A 372 -5.32 16.27 -8.05
C SER A 372 -6.80 16.69 -8.17
N LEU A 373 -7.73 15.74 -8.36
CA LEU A 373 -9.15 16.06 -8.45
C LEU A 373 -9.64 16.62 -7.10
N LEU A 374 -10.35 17.75 -7.10
CA LEU A 374 -10.78 18.48 -5.91
C LEU A 374 -9.57 18.82 -5.00
N ALA A 375 -9.55 18.36 -3.74
CA ALA A 375 -8.44 18.54 -2.82
C ALA A 375 -7.39 17.41 -2.92
N GLY A 376 -7.38 16.67 -4.03
CA GLY A 376 -6.51 15.52 -4.29
C GLY A 376 -7.15 14.19 -3.94
N GLY A 377 -6.64 13.12 -4.54
CA GLY A 377 -7.16 11.77 -4.38
C GLY A 377 -6.05 10.73 -4.36
N MET A 378 -6.28 9.63 -3.64
CA MET A 378 -5.45 8.43 -3.69
C MET A 378 -6.34 7.20 -3.80
N SER A 379 -6.13 6.41 -4.85
CA SER A 379 -6.76 5.12 -5.06
C SER A 379 -5.73 4.01 -4.88
N THR A 380 -6.15 2.91 -4.27
CA THR A 380 -5.36 1.67 -4.18
C THR A 380 -6.21 0.50 -4.64
N GLY A 381 -5.62 -0.43 -5.38
CA GLY A 381 -6.31 -1.61 -5.88
C GLY A 381 -5.41 -2.85 -5.83
N SER A 382 -6.00 -4.01 -5.56
CA SER A 382 -5.33 -5.31 -5.70
C SER A 382 -6.28 -6.32 -6.32
N LEU A 383 -5.78 -7.10 -7.27
CA LEU A 383 -6.43 -8.28 -7.80
C LEU A 383 -5.51 -9.48 -7.54
N SER A 384 -6.01 -10.52 -6.90
CA SER A 384 -5.25 -11.75 -6.70
C SER A 384 -6.05 -12.98 -7.09
N TRP A 385 -5.38 -13.89 -7.77
CA TRP A 385 -5.85 -15.22 -8.07
C TRP A 385 -5.07 -16.23 -7.24
N THR A 386 -5.78 -17.15 -6.58
CA THR A 386 -5.19 -18.25 -5.83
C THR A 386 -5.61 -19.57 -6.45
N SER A 387 -4.63 -20.41 -6.78
CA SER A 387 -4.82 -21.84 -7.03
C SER A 387 -4.31 -22.60 -5.81
N GLY A 388 -5.19 -23.29 -5.11
CA GLY A 388 -4.86 -23.95 -3.86
C GLY A 388 -5.27 -25.42 -3.84
N ARG A 389 -4.73 -26.17 -2.88
CA ARG A 389 -5.14 -27.54 -2.57
C ARG A 389 -5.27 -27.69 -1.06
N THR A 390 -6.39 -28.28 -0.62
CA THR A 390 -6.64 -28.66 0.77
C THR A 390 -6.58 -30.17 0.90
N SER A 391 -5.96 -30.68 1.95
CA SER A 391 -6.01 -32.09 2.35
C SER A 391 -6.26 -32.23 3.84
N PHE A 392 -6.74 -33.41 4.22
CA PHE A 392 -6.99 -33.82 5.59
C PHE A 392 -6.17 -35.08 5.86
N ASP A 393 -5.50 -35.12 7.00
CA ASP A 393 -4.58 -36.23 7.34
C ASP A 393 -5.17 -37.18 8.41
N ASP A 394 -6.45 -37.02 8.72
CA ASP A 394 -7.13 -37.74 9.79
C ASP A 394 -8.56 -38.16 9.41
N ALA A 395 -9.31 -38.65 10.40
CA ALA A 395 -10.69 -39.08 10.22
C ALA A 395 -11.64 -37.95 9.78
N ALA A 396 -11.26 -36.67 9.90
CA ALA A 396 -12.07 -35.55 9.45
C ALA A 396 -12.22 -35.55 7.91
N ALA A 397 -11.34 -36.22 7.17
CA ALA A 397 -11.50 -36.41 5.72
C ALA A 397 -12.85 -37.03 5.34
N ALA A 398 -13.32 -38.03 6.10
CA ALA A 398 -14.61 -38.68 5.86
C ALA A 398 -15.79 -37.74 6.18
N SER A 399 -15.66 -36.94 7.24
CA SER A 399 -16.66 -35.92 7.61
C SER A 399 -16.76 -34.83 6.54
N ASP A 400 -15.63 -34.34 6.02
CA ASP A 400 -15.59 -33.35 4.94
C ASP A 400 -16.22 -33.90 3.65
N ALA A 401 -15.90 -35.14 3.26
CA ALA A 401 -16.47 -35.78 2.07
C ALA A 401 -18.01 -35.88 2.12
N ALA A 402 -18.56 -36.10 3.32
CA ALA A 402 -20.01 -36.13 3.56
C ALA A 402 -20.66 -34.74 3.66
N THR A 403 -19.87 -33.67 3.89
CA THR A 403 -20.37 -32.33 4.20
C THR A 403 -19.81 -31.26 3.25
N ALA A 404 -18.82 -30.49 3.69
CA ALA A 404 -18.32 -29.32 3.00
C ALA A 404 -17.57 -29.65 1.71
N ARG A 405 -17.01 -30.85 1.57
CA ARG A 405 -16.23 -31.26 0.39
C ARG A 405 -15.17 -30.22 0.02
N SER A 406 -14.50 -29.68 1.04
CA SER A 406 -13.45 -28.68 0.90
C SER A 406 -12.11 -29.28 0.49
N SER A 407 -11.93 -30.59 0.66
CA SER A 407 -10.75 -31.33 0.22
C SER A 407 -10.55 -31.33 -1.30
N GLY A 408 -9.30 -31.17 -1.75
CA GLY A 408 -8.92 -31.12 -3.16
C GLY A 408 -8.51 -29.72 -3.63
N THR A 409 -8.43 -29.53 -4.94
CA THR A 409 -7.97 -28.28 -5.55
C THR A 409 -9.08 -27.24 -5.67
N PHE A 410 -8.78 -25.98 -5.39
CA PHE A 410 -9.71 -24.84 -5.52
C PHE A 410 -9.08 -23.67 -6.28
N SER A 411 -9.93 -22.81 -6.83
CA SER A 411 -9.56 -21.53 -7.43
C SER A 411 -10.36 -20.41 -6.77
N LYS A 412 -9.68 -19.38 -6.29
CA LYS A 412 -10.35 -18.19 -5.75
C LYS A 412 -9.76 -16.90 -6.28
N TRP A 413 -10.60 -15.89 -6.36
CA TRP A 413 -10.26 -14.54 -6.74
C TRP A 413 -10.59 -13.60 -5.60
N ASN A 414 -9.65 -12.70 -5.28
CA ASN A 414 -9.88 -11.61 -4.34
C ASN A 414 -9.65 -10.27 -5.04
N VAL A 415 -10.54 -9.31 -4.77
CA VAL A 415 -10.47 -7.94 -5.27
C VAL A 415 -10.52 -7.01 -4.07
N ASN A 416 -9.59 -6.08 -3.97
CA ASN A 416 -9.64 -5.02 -2.98
C ASN A 416 -9.46 -3.68 -3.68
N LEU A 417 -10.33 -2.71 -3.39
CA LEU A 417 -10.30 -1.36 -3.92
C LEU A 417 -10.52 -0.38 -2.78
N ALA A 418 -9.77 0.71 -2.74
CA ALA A 418 -10.03 1.82 -1.85
C ALA A 418 -9.74 3.15 -2.53
N ARG A 419 -10.52 4.19 -2.19
CA ARG A 419 -10.27 5.57 -2.61
C ARG A 419 -10.41 6.49 -1.41
N LEU A 420 -9.39 7.31 -1.17
CA LEU A 420 -9.47 8.48 -0.31
C LEU A 420 -9.51 9.72 -1.19
N GLN A 421 -10.65 10.39 -1.21
CA GLN A 421 -10.90 11.61 -2.00
C GLN A 421 -10.97 12.81 -1.06
N GLY A 422 -10.06 13.76 -1.21
CA GLY A 422 -10.21 15.09 -0.60
C GLY A 422 -11.34 15.84 -1.30
N LEU A 423 -12.35 16.27 -0.53
CA LEU A 423 -13.46 17.09 -1.03
C LEU A 423 -13.16 18.59 -0.81
N THR A 424 -12.60 18.90 0.36
CA THR A 424 -12.11 20.23 0.77
C THR A 424 -10.80 20.05 1.54
N PRO A 425 -10.12 21.13 1.98
CA PRO A 425 -8.95 20.99 2.86
C PRO A 425 -9.23 20.33 4.22
N ARG A 426 -10.49 20.18 4.64
CA ARG A 426 -10.89 19.56 5.91
C ARG A 426 -11.79 18.34 5.76
N ASP A 427 -12.38 18.13 4.59
CA ASP A 427 -13.35 17.07 4.34
C ASP A 427 -12.79 16.04 3.36
N SER A 428 -12.95 14.75 3.68
CA SER A 428 -12.61 13.68 2.75
C SER A 428 -13.66 12.57 2.72
N LEU A 429 -13.80 11.94 1.56
CA LEU A 429 -14.61 10.77 1.33
C LEU A 429 -13.69 9.55 1.22
N TYR A 430 -13.89 8.56 2.08
CA TYR A 430 -13.23 7.27 2.01
C TYR A 430 -14.22 6.21 1.51
N LEU A 431 -13.83 5.52 0.45
CA LEU A 431 -14.55 4.41 -0.14
C LEU A 431 -13.66 3.16 -0.05
N SER A 432 -14.24 2.02 0.34
CA SER A 432 -13.54 0.74 0.28
C SER A 432 -14.46 -0.38 -0.17
N PHE A 433 -13.89 -1.34 -0.89
CA PHE A 433 -14.55 -2.53 -1.39
C PHE A 433 -13.57 -3.70 -1.31
N SER A 434 -14.02 -4.81 -0.74
CA SER A 434 -13.32 -6.09 -0.73
C SER A 434 -14.28 -7.16 -1.24
N GLY A 435 -13.80 -8.04 -2.11
CA GLY A 435 -14.59 -9.09 -2.72
C GLY A 435 -13.82 -10.39 -2.77
N GLN A 436 -14.53 -11.50 -2.61
CA GLN A 436 -14.02 -12.84 -2.82
C GLN A 436 -15.00 -13.64 -3.68
N TRP A 437 -14.45 -14.42 -4.61
CA TRP A 437 -15.20 -15.44 -5.33
C TRP A 437 -14.40 -16.75 -5.35
N ALA A 438 -15.07 -17.87 -5.09
CA ALA A 438 -14.49 -19.19 -5.18
C ALA A 438 -15.31 -20.10 -6.11
N ASP A 439 -14.63 -20.99 -6.80
CA ASP A 439 -15.23 -21.98 -7.70
C ASP A 439 -15.90 -23.14 -6.96
N ARG A 440 -15.50 -23.39 -5.70
CA ARG A 440 -15.98 -24.48 -4.85
C ARG A 440 -16.06 -24.11 -3.37
N ASN A 441 -16.48 -25.08 -2.56
CA ASN A 441 -16.45 -24.96 -1.11
C ASN A 441 -15.01 -24.88 -0.62
N LEU A 442 -14.71 -23.88 0.21
CA LEU A 442 -13.37 -23.64 0.75
C LEU A 442 -13.25 -24.14 2.19
N ASP A 443 -12.03 -24.46 2.59
CA ASP A 443 -11.70 -24.57 4.02
C ASP A 443 -11.87 -23.21 4.70
N SER A 444 -12.22 -23.21 5.99
CA SER A 444 -12.29 -22.01 6.83
C SER A 444 -11.06 -21.08 6.74
N ALA A 445 -9.86 -21.62 6.51
CA ALA A 445 -8.62 -20.88 6.34
C ALA A 445 -8.55 -20.08 5.04
N GLU A 446 -9.51 -20.25 4.13
CA GLU A 446 -9.55 -19.61 2.82
C GLU A 446 -10.84 -18.82 2.56
N LYS A 447 -11.82 -18.90 3.48
CA LYS A 447 -13.07 -18.16 3.42
C LYS A 447 -12.88 -16.69 3.79
N MET A 448 -13.66 -15.81 3.17
CA MET A 448 -13.73 -14.41 3.53
C MET A 448 -14.47 -14.26 4.87
N ALA A 449 -13.84 -13.63 5.86
CA ALA A 449 -14.48 -13.27 7.13
C ALA A 449 -15.19 -11.90 7.02
N ILE A 450 -16.43 -11.82 7.50
CA ILE A 450 -17.27 -10.62 7.42
C ILE A 450 -17.88 -10.33 8.80
N GLY A 451 -17.93 -9.05 9.15
CA GLY A 451 -18.21 -8.52 10.48
C GLY A 451 -16.93 -8.03 11.16
N GLY A 452 -17.07 -7.00 12.00
CA GLY A 452 -15.96 -6.40 12.73
C GLY A 452 -15.46 -5.06 12.17
N PRO A 453 -14.37 -4.52 12.73
CA PRO A 453 -13.93 -3.15 12.51
C PRO A 453 -13.45 -2.85 11.08
N TYR A 454 -13.09 -3.88 10.30
CA TYR A 454 -12.55 -3.75 8.96
C TYR A 454 -13.55 -4.08 7.83
N THR A 455 -14.77 -4.54 8.17
CA THR A 455 -15.81 -4.87 7.18
C THR A 455 -17.13 -4.20 7.54
N VAL A 456 -17.96 -4.84 8.37
CA VAL A 456 -19.23 -4.28 8.84
C VAL A 456 -19.16 -4.06 10.34
N ARG A 457 -18.90 -2.81 10.75
CA ARG A 457 -18.60 -2.43 12.13
C ARG A 457 -19.74 -2.70 13.11
N ALA A 458 -20.96 -2.87 12.63
CA ALA A 458 -22.15 -3.14 13.45
C ALA A 458 -22.29 -4.60 13.92
N TYR A 459 -21.32 -5.47 13.62
CA TYR A 459 -21.34 -6.91 13.95
C TYR A 459 -20.01 -7.35 14.55
N ASP A 460 -20.04 -8.42 15.36
CA ASP A 460 -18.84 -9.08 15.88
C ASP A 460 -17.84 -9.44 14.77
N ILE A 461 -16.54 -9.41 15.09
CA ILE A 461 -15.51 -9.81 14.13
C ILE A 461 -15.69 -11.28 13.72
N GLY A 462 -15.67 -11.54 12.41
CA GLY A 462 -15.96 -12.88 11.88
C GLY A 462 -17.37 -13.38 12.18
N ALA A 463 -18.36 -12.47 12.30
CA ALA A 463 -19.77 -12.81 12.48
C ALA A 463 -20.22 -13.89 11.48
N LEU A 464 -19.81 -13.76 10.22
CA LEU A 464 -19.99 -14.76 9.18
C LEU A 464 -18.68 -15.00 8.42
N SER A 465 -18.58 -16.17 7.80
CA SER A 465 -17.53 -16.46 6.81
C SER A 465 -18.14 -17.16 5.60
N GLY A 466 -17.55 -16.96 4.43
CA GLY A 466 -18.04 -17.63 3.22
C GLY A 466 -17.06 -17.72 2.08
N ASP A 467 -17.42 -18.57 1.11
CA ASP A 467 -16.62 -18.83 -0.07
C ASP A 467 -16.64 -17.68 -1.06
N THR A 468 -17.80 -17.02 -1.18
CA THR A 468 -18.03 -15.89 -2.08
C THR A 468 -18.74 -14.77 -1.33
N GLY A 469 -18.32 -13.53 -1.53
CA GLY A 469 -18.96 -12.39 -0.89
C GLY A 469 -18.27 -11.08 -1.23
N TYR A 470 -18.81 -10.00 -0.68
CA TYR A 470 -18.17 -8.69 -0.68
C TYR A 470 -18.42 -7.97 0.64
N ALA A 471 -17.56 -7.02 0.97
CA ALA A 471 -17.79 -5.99 1.98
C ALA A 471 -17.38 -4.63 1.42
N ALA A 472 -18.22 -3.64 1.61
CA ALA A 472 -18.06 -2.27 1.14
C ALA A 472 -18.33 -1.28 2.27
N SER A 473 -17.60 -0.17 2.26
CA SER A 473 -17.76 0.90 3.23
C SER A 473 -17.64 2.26 2.57
N VAL A 474 -18.52 3.17 2.99
CA VAL A 474 -18.51 4.59 2.63
C VAL A 474 -18.38 5.38 3.92
N GLU A 475 -17.39 6.26 3.98
CA GLU A 475 -17.08 7.05 5.17
C GLU A 475 -16.77 8.50 4.79
N ILE A 476 -17.50 9.45 5.39
CA ILE A 476 -17.18 10.88 5.31
C ILE A 476 -16.39 11.25 6.55
N ARG A 477 -15.26 11.93 6.35
CA ARG A 477 -14.32 12.36 7.38
C ARG A 477 -14.22 13.88 7.41
N HIS A 478 -14.19 14.45 8.60
CA HIS A 478 -14.03 15.87 8.83
C HIS A 478 -12.92 16.14 9.85
N GLU A 479 -11.94 16.95 9.46
CA GLU A 479 -10.86 17.43 10.33
C GLU A 479 -11.40 18.52 11.28
N LEU A 480 -11.50 18.19 12.56
CA LEU A 480 -11.93 19.10 13.63
C LEU A 480 -10.82 20.09 14.04
N GLY A 481 -9.60 19.90 13.54
CA GLY A 481 -8.43 20.71 13.87
C GLY A 481 -7.64 20.16 15.06
N ARG A 482 -6.79 21.01 15.65
CA ARG A 482 -5.91 20.64 16.76
C ARG A 482 -6.51 21.00 18.11
N LEU A 483 -6.69 20.01 18.97
CA LEU A 483 -7.17 20.16 20.34
C LEU A 483 -6.46 19.12 21.24
N LEU A 484 -6.24 19.44 22.53
CA LEU A 484 -5.54 18.53 23.47
C LEU A 484 -4.19 18.03 22.92
N SER A 485 -3.40 18.94 22.34
CA SER A 485 -2.09 18.66 21.74
C SER A 485 -2.07 17.65 20.58
N GLY A 486 -3.21 17.36 19.94
CA GLY A 486 -3.26 16.50 18.76
C GLY A 486 -4.31 16.90 17.74
N SER A 487 -4.24 16.31 16.56
CA SER A 487 -5.22 16.50 15.49
C SER A 487 -6.40 15.55 15.67
N TRP A 488 -7.61 16.07 15.57
CA TRP A 488 -8.85 15.30 15.68
C TRP A 488 -9.57 15.22 14.34
N GLN A 489 -10.05 14.02 14.02
CA GLN A 489 -10.88 13.77 12.85
C GLN A 489 -12.12 13.01 13.29
N ALA A 490 -13.30 13.53 12.94
CA ALA A 490 -14.57 12.84 13.11
C ALA A 490 -14.94 12.12 11.81
N GLN A 491 -15.68 11.02 11.93
CA GLN A 491 -16.17 10.28 10.78
C GLN A 491 -17.59 9.77 10.97
N VAL A 492 -18.34 9.71 9.87
CA VAL A 492 -19.65 9.06 9.77
C VAL A 492 -19.56 8.03 8.65
N PHE A 493 -20.12 6.85 8.87
CA PHE A 493 -19.97 5.75 7.94
C PHE A 493 -21.20 4.89 7.79
N ILE A 494 -21.26 4.21 6.64
CA ILE A 494 -22.20 3.13 6.34
C ILE A 494 -21.40 1.97 5.77
N ASP A 495 -21.67 0.78 6.28
CA ASP A 495 -21.03 -0.47 5.89
C ASP A 495 -22.09 -1.44 5.34
N ASN A 496 -21.74 -2.17 4.29
CA ASN A 496 -22.57 -3.24 3.75
C ASN A 496 -21.71 -4.43 3.33
N ALA A 497 -22.18 -5.64 3.57
CA ALA A 497 -21.55 -6.85 3.08
C ALA A 497 -22.59 -7.89 2.71
N TYR A 498 -22.25 -8.71 1.72
CA TYR A 498 -23.01 -9.90 1.35
C TYR A 498 -22.08 -11.11 1.38
N VAL A 499 -22.59 -12.23 1.86
CA VAL A 499 -21.84 -13.48 1.90
C VAL A 499 -22.70 -14.64 1.45
N LYS A 500 -22.11 -15.54 0.68
CA LYS A 500 -22.57 -16.90 0.43
C LYS A 500 -21.62 -17.84 1.18
N VAL A 501 -22.13 -18.51 2.21
CA VAL A 501 -21.32 -19.31 3.15
C VAL A 501 -20.62 -20.47 2.43
N ASN A 502 -21.39 -21.27 1.68
CA ASN A 502 -20.88 -22.38 0.89
C ASN A 502 -21.24 -22.22 -0.59
N ARG A 503 -20.28 -22.42 -1.51
CA ARG A 503 -20.51 -22.38 -2.95
C ARG A 503 -21.56 -23.42 -3.40
N GLN A 504 -21.50 -24.60 -2.79
CA GLN A 504 -22.35 -25.78 -2.96
C GLN A 504 -22.84 -26.27 -1.59
N PRO A 505 -24.03 -25.86 -1.14
CA PRO A 505 -24.61 -26.34 0.12
C PRO A 505 -24.90 -27.85 0.09
N TRP A 506 -24.68 -28.52 1.21
CA TRP A 506 -24.99 -29.96 1.38
C TRP A 506 -26.22 -30.21 2.26
N ALA A 507 -26.81 -29.16 2.83
CA ALA A 507 -28.03 -29.21 3.63
C ALA A 507 -29.03 -28.15 3.13
N VAL A 508 -30.33 -28.39 3.33
CA VAL A 508 -31.41 -27.44 2.99
C VAL A 508 -31.49 -26.37 4.08
N THR A 509 -30.50 -25.48 4.10
CA THR A 509 -30.40 -24.38 5.06
C THR A 509 -30.21 -23.06 4.33
N VAL A 510 -30.49 -21.96 5.03
CA VAL A 510 -30.06 -20.63 4.57
C VAL A 510 -28.53 -20.68 4.38
N ASN A 511 -28.05 -20.12 3.27
CA ASN A 511 -26.64 -20.19 2.88
C ASN A 511 -26.08 -18.84 2.44
N SER A 512 -26.86 -17.78 2.55
CA SER A 512 -26.41 -16.42 2.28
C SER A 512 -26.99 -15.43 3.26
N ALA A 513 -26.28 -14.34 3.49
CA ALA A 513 -26.73 -13.24 4.34
C ALA A 513 -26.14 -11.91 3.89
N THR A 514 -26.84 -10.84 4.24
CA THR A 514 -26.39 -9.46 4.07
C THR A 514 -26.25 -8.82 5.44
N LEU A 515 -25.13 -8.16 5.70
CA LEU A 515 -24.87 -7.40 6.92
C LEU A 515 -24.79 -5.92 6.56
N SER A 516 -25.59 -5.09 7.22
CA SER A 516 -25.55 -3.63 7.05
C SER A 516 -25.45 -2.93 8.39
N GLY A 517 -24.68 -1.85 8.43
CA GLY A 517 -24.46 -1.05 9.63
C GLY A 517 -24.17 0.40 9.31
N ALA A 518 -24.42 1.28 10.26
CA ALA A 518 -24.05 2.68 10.19
C ALA A 518 -23.52 3.13 11.54
N GLY A 519 -22.68 4.16 11.55
CA GLY A 519 -22.08 4.61 12.79
C GLY A 519 -21.29 5.89 12.67
N VAL A 520 -20.71 6.27 13.80
CA VAL A 520 -19.87 7.45 13.96
C VAL A 520 -18.56 7.04 14.62
N GLY A 521 -17.51 7.78 14.33
CA GLY A 521 -16.22 7.58 14.95
C GLY A 521 -15.47 8.88 15.15
N LEU A 522 -14.44 8.78 15.96
CA LEU A 522 -13.52 9.85 16.28
C LEU A 522 -12.11 9.27 16.33
N SER A 523 -11.16 9.95 15.70
CA SER A 523 -9.76 9.60 15.76
C SER A 523 -8.92 10.80 16.19
N TRP A 524 -7.83 10.49 16.88
CA TRP A 524 -6.89 11.44 17.44
C TRP A 524 -5.48 11.01 17.10
N VAL A 525 -4.69 11.93 16.56
CA VAL A 525 -3.26 11.78 16.35
C VAL A 525 -2.55 12.79 17.26
N GLY A 526 -1.88 12.27 18.27
CA GLY A 526 -1.20 13.04 19.32
C GLY A 526 0.28 13.30 19.05
N PRO A 527 0.96 13.92 20.03
CA PRO A 527 2.42 14.05 20.01
C PRO A 527 3.08 12.68 20.19
N ASP A 528 4.38 12.60 19.92
CA ASP A 528 5.20 11.40 20.13
C ASP A 528 4.62 10.12 19.49
N LEU A 529 4.02 10.28 18.31
CA LEU A 529 3.43 9.22 17.49
C LEU A 529 2.32 8.42 18.19
N TRP A 530 1.65 9.01 19.20
CA TRP A 530 0.45 8.43 19.78
C TRP A 530 -0.75 8.55 18.83
N ARG A 531 -1.58 7.52 18.80
CA ARG A 531 -2.86 7.51 18.09
C ARG A 531 -3.94 6.86 18.93
N ALA A 532 -5.15 7.38 18.86
CA ALA A 532 -6.33 6.75 19.43
C ALA A 532 -7.51 6.84 18.47
N SER A 533 -8.39 5.86 18.48
CA SER A 533 -9.65 5.94 17.76
C SER A 533 -10.75 5.21 18.51
N ALA A 534 -11.96 5.78 18.44
CA ALA A 534 -13.18 5.18 18.93
C ALA A 534 -14.24 5.23 17.83
N ALA A 535 -15.01 4.15 17.67
CA ALA A 535 -16.16 4.13 16.77
C ALA A 535 -17.31 3.37 17.40
N VAL A 536 -18.54 3.82 17.17
CA VAL A 536 -19.76 3.14 17.58
C VAL A 536 -20.62 2.91 16.35
N ALA A 537 -21.08 1.67 16.17
CA ALA A 537 -21.90 1.27 15.03
C ALA A 537 -23.15 0.55 15.49
N THR A 538 -24.28 0.83 14.83
CA THR A 538 -25.54 0.13 14.99
C THR A 538 -25.91 -0.59 13.70
N ARG A 539 -26.64 -1.69 13.84
CA ARG A 539 -27.14 -2.46 12.69
C ARG A 539 -28.22 -1.67 11.97
N VAL A 540 -28.28 -1.85 10.65
CA VAL A 540 -29.35 -1.33 9.80
C VAL A 540 -30.04 -2.50 9.13
N GLY A 541 -31.37 -2.61 9.28
CA GLY A 541 -32.17 -3.71 8.74
C GLY A 541 -32.30 -4.92 9.68
N ALA A 542 -32.87 -6.01 9.16
CA ALA A 542 -33.12 -7.23 9.92
C ALA A 542 -31.84 -8.03 10.16
N VAL A 543 -31.76 -8.71 11.31
CA VAL A 543 -30.68 -9.66 11.59
C VAL A 543 -30.87 -10.89 10.70
N PRO A 544 -29.88 -11.27 9.88
CA PRO A 544 -29.99 -12.46 9.03
C PRO A 544 -30.25 -13.72 9.86
N ALA A 545 -31.03 -14.66 9.34
CA ALA A 545 -31.31 -15.94 10.02
C ALA A 545 -30.05 -16.78 10.30
N LEU A 546 -28.96 -16.54 9.56
CA LEU A 546 -27.65 -17.14 9.81
C LEU A 546 -26.95 -16.62 11.08
N LEU A 547 -27.42 -15.49 11.61
CA LEU A 547 -26.92 -14.89 12.84
C LEU A 547 -27.96 -15.03 13.94
N PHE A 548 -27.55 -15.58 15.08
CA PHE A 548 -28.35 -15.57 16.30
C PHE A 548 -28.38 -14.18 16.93
N ARG A 549 -29.06 -14.03 18.07
CA ARG A 549 -29.25 -12.75 18.76
C ARG A 549 -27.91 -12.05 19.03
N GLN A 550 -27.58 -11.06 18.21
CA GLN A 550 -26.38 -10.23 18.27
C GLN A 550 -26.71 -8.90 18.98
N SER A 551 -25.71 -8.26 19.59
CA SER A 551 -25.84 -6.93 20.20
C SER A 551 -26.41 -5.91 19.20
N SER A 552 -27.21 -4.96 19.68
CA SER A 552 -27.78 -3.90 18.83
C SER A 552 -26.73 -2.88 18.39
N ALA A 553 -25.67 -2.69 19.18
CA ALA A 553 -24.57 -1.78 18.90
C ALA A 553 -23.22 -2.42 19.26
N HIS A 554 -22.17 -1.95 18.59
CA HIS A 554 -20.78 -2.34 18.83
C HIS A 554 -19.91 -1.09 18.97
N ALA A 555 -18.95 -1.13 19.88
CA ALA A 555 -17.95 -0.08 20.08
C ALA A 555 -16.56 -0.64 19.78
N TRP A 556 -15.77 0.08 19.01
CA TRP A 556 -14.42 -0.27 18.62
C TRP A 556 -13.45 0.78 19.17
N LEU A 557 -12.45 0.33 19.90
CA LEU A 557 -11.44 1.16 20.55
C LEU A 557 -10.05 0.68 20.13
N LEU A 558 -9.18 1.63 19.83
CA LEU A 558 -7.77 1.41 19.51
C LEU A 558 -6.96 2.52 20.16
N VAL A 559 -5.87 2.16 20.82
CA VAL A 559 -4.81 3.08 21.21
C VAL A 559 -3.49 2.48 20.72
N SER A 560 -2.65 3.28 20.06
CA SER A 560 -1.33 2.84 19.61
C SER A 560 -0.26 3.91 19.80
N LYS A 561 0.98 3.44 19.91
CA LYS A 561 2.19 4.26 19.94
C LYS A 561 3.20 3.67 18.96
N ALA A 562 3.78 4.51 18.11
CA ALA A 562 4.97 4.16 17.36
C ALA A 562 6.24 4.69 18.03
N PHE A 563 7.37 4.09 17.72
CA PHE A 563 8.70 4.39 18.26
C PHE A 563 9.69 4.58 17.13
#